data_AF-A0A382AYM3-F1
#
_entry.id   AF-A0A382AYM3-F1
#
_cell.length_a   1.000
_cell.length_b   1.000
_cell.length_c   1.000
_cell.angle_alpha   90.00
_cell.angle_beta   90.00
_cell.angle_gamma   90.00
#
_symmetry.space_group_name_H-M   'P 1'
#
loop_
_entity.id
_entity.type
_entity.pdbx_description
1 polymer ?
#
loop_
_entity_poly.entity_id
_entity_poly.type
_entity_poly.pdbx_seq_one_letter_code
_entity_poly.pdbx_strand_id
1 'polypeptide(L)'
;MKEKNLPDDINSKSLDELTQEANNIIEQLEKKDDLKTSLDQYQELMRLNNIIEKKFQKKSKYINQSTREKINSLSRKKDEE
;
A
#
# COMPACT_ATOMS: atom_id res chain seq x y z
N MET A 1 -0.19 13.47 -10.43
CA MET A 1 0.09 14.55 -9.45
C MET A 1 1.51 14.38 -8.95
N LYS A 2 2.25 15.48 -8.74
CA LYS A 2 3.65 15.43 -8.27
C LYS A 2 3.70 14.65 -6.96
N GLU A 3 4.43 13.53 -6.94
CA GLU A 3 4.70 12.78 -5.74
C GLU A 3 5.57 13.64 -4.83
N LYS A 4 4.93 14.39 -3.92
CA LYS A 4 5.63 14.97 -2.79
C LYS A 4 6.17 13.80 -1.97
N ASN A 5 7.49 13.81 -1.76
CA ASN A 5 8.20 12.84 -0.92
C ASN A 5 7.46 12.72 0.41
N LEU A 6 6.88 11.54 0.64
CA LEU A 6 6.30 11.16 1.91
C LEU A 6 7.44 10.93 2.92
N PRO A 7 7.24 11.24 4.21
CA PRO A 7 8.26 11.03 5.24
C PRO A 7 8.70 9.56 5.25
N ASP A 8 10.02 9.35 5.36
CA ASP A 8 10.68 8.05 5.25
C ASP A 8 10.13 7.00 6.25
N ASP A 9 9.60 7.46 7.39
CA ASP A 9 9.06 6.60 8.45
C ASP A 9 7.84 5.77 8.03
N ILE A 10 6.98 6.28 7.13
CA ILE A 10 5.78 5.54 6.69
C ILE A 10 6.14 4.41 5.70
N ASN A 11 7.26 4.52 4.99
CA ASN A 11 7.71 3.45 4.11
C ASN A 11 8.20 2.22 4.89
N SER A 12 8.58 2.38 6.16
CA SER A 12 9.04 1.29 7.03
C SER A 12 7.91 0.36 7.50
N LYS A 13 6.70 0.90 7.71
CA LYS A 13 5.52 0.16 8.15
C LYS A 13 5.08 -0.89 7.11
N SER A 14 4.61 -2.04 7.58
CA SER A 14 4.01 -3.11 6.76
C SER A 14 2.65 -2.69 6.17
N LEU A 15 2.15 -3.45 5.19
CA LEU A 15 0.81 -3.21 4.63
C LEU A 15 -0.28 -3.39 5.70
N ASP A 16 -0.09 -4.36 6.59
CA ASP A 16 -1.06 -4.69 7.63
C ASP A 16 -1.12 -3.58 8.68
N GLU A 17 0.03 -3.07 9.14
CA GLU A 17 0.10 -1.93 10.07
C GLU A 17 -0.55 -0.67 9.48
N LEU A 18 -0.27 -0.35 8.21
CA LEU A 18 -0.88 0.80 7.55
C LEU A 18 -2.39 0.64 7.38
N THR A 19 -2.85 -0.57 7.07
CA THR A 19 -4.28 -0.88 6.94
C THR A 19 -4.98 -0.79 8.30
N GLN A 20 -4.35 -1.26 9.37
CA GLN A 20 -4.87 -1.15 10.72
C GLN A 20 -4.97 0.31 11.17
N GLU A 21 -3.97 1.14 10.87
CA GLU A 21 -3.99 2.57 11.15
C GLU A 21 -5.11 3.30 10.38
N ALA A 22 -5.30 2.97 9.10
CA ALA A 22 -6.40 3.49 8.30
C ALA A 22 -7.77 3.09 8.89
N ASN A 23 -7.93 1.83 9.31
CA ASN A 23 -9.16 1.34 9.94
C ASN A 23 -9.44 2.07 11.26
N ASN A 24 -8.43 2.30 12.09
CA ASN A 24 -8.58 3.06 13.33
C ASN A 24 -9.07 4.50 13.07
N ILE A 25 -8.57 5.15 12.01
CA ILE A 25 -9.04 6.49 11.63
C ILE A 25 -10.48 6.45 11.12
N ILE A 26 -10.86 5.44 10.35
CA ILE A 26 -12.25 5.24 9.90
C ILE A 26 -13.18 5.09 11.11
N GLU A 27 -12.84 4.23 12.08
CA GLU A 27 -13.65 4.06 13.29
C GLU A 27 -13.78 5.36 14.10
N GLN A 28 -12.74 6.20 14.13
CA GLN A 28 -12.80 7.50 14.78
C GLN A 28 -13.69 8.49 14.01
N LEU A 29 -13.62 8.48 12.69
CA LEU A 29 -14.44 9.33 11.81
C LEU A 29 -15.92 8.95 11.88
N GLU A 30 -16.24 7.66 11.93
CA GLU A 30 -17.62 7.16 12.06
C GLU A 30 -18.30 7.55 13.38
N LYS A 31 -17.51 7.86 14.41
CA LYS A 31 -18.00 8.30 15.73
C LYS A 31 -18.14 9.82 15.85
N LYS A 32 -17.72 10.59 14.85
CA LYS A 32 -17.75 12.06 14.88
C LYS A 32 -18.89 12.60 14.02
N ASP A 33 -19.75 13.41 14.62
CA ASP A 33 -20.86 14.08 13.93
C ASP A 33 -20.45 15.39 13.23
N ASP A 34 -19.31 15.98 13.63
CA ASP A 34 -18.84 17.25 13.06
C ASP A 34 -17.76 17.04 11.98
N LEU A 35 -18.13 17.39 10.76
CA LEU A 35 -17.27 17.32 9.58
C LEU A 35 -16.06 18.28 9.67
N LYS A 36 -16.22 19.41 10.37
CA LYS A 36 -15.17 20.44 10.41
C LYS A 36 -14.01 20.05 11.33
N THR A 37 -14.30 19.38 12.44
CA THR A 37 -13.30 18.83 13.37
C THR A 37 -12.70 17.49 12.92
N SER A 38 -13.18 16.92 11.81
CA SER A 38 -12.69 15.67 11.23
C SER A 38 -11.90 15.84 9.92
N LEU A 39 -11.80 17.08 9.39
CA LEU A 39 -11.09 17.35 8.14
C LEU A 39 -9.64 16.85 8.15
N ASP A 40 -8.91 17.06 9.25
CA ASP A 40 -7.51 16.64 9.37
C ASP A 40 -7.37 15.11 9.32
N GLN A 41 -8.25 14.39 10.05
CA GLN A 41 -8.30 12.92 10.04
C GLN A 41 -8.65 12.38 8.64
N TYR A 42 -9.54 13.05 7.93
CA TYR A 42 -9.89 12.66 6.55
C TYR A 42 -8.71 12.83 5.60
N GLN A 43 -7.96 13.94 5.73
CA GLN A 43 -6.73 14.16 4.96
C GLN A 43 -5.65 13.13 5.29
N GLU A 44 -5.52 12.76 6.56
CA GLU A 44 -4.60 11.71 7.00
C GLU A 44 -4.97 10.35 6.42
N LEU A 45 -6.24 9.95 6.51
CA LEU A 45 -6.76 8.73 5.90
C LEU A 45 -6.48 8.69 4.39
N MET A 46 -6.68 9.81 3.69
CA MET A 46 -6.41 9.90 2.26
C MET A 46 -4.91 9.75 1.94
N ARG A 47 -4.02 10.26 2.78
CA ARG A 47 -2.57 10.05 2.64
C ARG A 47 -2.19 8.59 2.89
N LEU A 48 -2.72 7.97 3.95
CA LEU A 48 -2.47 6.56 4.26
C LEU A 48 -2.96 5.64 3.13
N ASN A 49 -4.16 5.90 2.61
CA ASN A 49 -4.72 5.08 1.53
C ASN A 49 -3.86 5.14 0.25
N ASN A 50 -3.36 6.33 -0.12
CA ASN A 50 -2.43 6.48 -1.24
C ASN A 50 -1.12 5.69 -1.04
N ILE A 51 -0.64 5.57 0.20
CA ILE A 51 0.57 4.81 0.52
C ILE A 51 0.31 3.31 0.41
N ILE A 52 -0.81 2.84 0.98
CA ILE A 52 -1.26 1.45 0.89
C ILE A 52 -1.37 1.03 -0.57
N GLU A 53 -2.03 1.85 -1.41
CA GLU A 53 -2.17 1.61 -2.84
C GLU A 53 -0.81 1.43 -3.52
N LYS A 54 0.13 2.38 -3.32
CA LYS A 54 1.47 2.31 -3.92
C LYS A 54 2.24 1.07 -3.45
N LYS A 55 2.12 0.70 -2.17
CA LYS A 55 2.82 -0.46 -1.62
C LYS A 55 2.25 -1.76 -2.17
N PHE A 56 0.93 -1.84 -2.32
CA PHE A 56 0.25 -2.96 -2.97
C PHE A 56 0.67 -3.09 -4.44
N GLN A 57 0.65 -1.99 -5.20
CA GLN A 57 1.09 -1.97 -6.60
C GLN A 57 2.54 -2.45 -6.76
N LYS A 58 3.47 -1.98 -5.90
CA LYS A 58 4.87 -2.43 -5.91
C LYS A 58 5.00 -3.93 -5.66
N LYS A 59 4.33 -4.46 -4.62
CA LYS A 59 4.35 -5.91 -4.33
C LYS A 59 3.75 -6.73 -5.47
N SER A 60 2.63 -6.29 -6.04
CA SER A 60 1.99 -6.96 -7.18
C SER A 60 2.91 -7.05 -8.39
N LYS A 61 3.59 -5.93 -8.75
CA LYS A 61 4.59 -5.92 -9.83
C LYS A 61 5.73 -6.90 -9.59
N TYR A 62 6.26 -6.92 -8.36
CA TYR A 62 7.33 -7.84 -7.97
C TYR A 62 6.90 -9.32 -8.06
N ILE A 63 5.70 -9.65 -7.58
CA ILE A 63 5.15 -11.02 -7.68
C ILE A 63 5.03 -11.43 -9.15
N ASN A 64 4.47 -10.58 -10.00
CA ASN A 64 4.32 -10.86 -11.43
C ASN A 64 5.69 -11.10 -12.11
N GLN A 65 6.66 -10.24 -11.85
CA GLN A 65 8.02 -10.39 -12.38
C GLN A 65 8.67 -11.70 -11.91
N SER A 66 8.72 -11.93 -10.59
CA SER A 66 9.35 -13.14 -10.02
C SER A 66 8.66 -14.43 -10.47
N THR A 67 7.34 -14.40 -10.69
CA THR A 67 6.59 -15.54 -11.22
C THR A 67 6.97 -15.83 -12.67
N ARG A 68 7.05 -14.80 -13.52
CA ARG A 68 7.50 -14.96 -14.92
C ARG A 68 8.93 -15.48 -15.01
N GLU A 69 9.83 -14.96 -14.18
CA GLU A 69 11.22 -15.42 -14.11
C GLU A 69 11.29 -16.90 -13.73
N LYS A 70 10.52 -17.33 -12.72
CA LYS A 70 10.43 -18.75 -12.33
C LYS A 70 9.90 -19.62 -13.45
N ILE A 71 8.82 -19.23 -14.12
CA ILE A 71 8.25 -19.97 -15.26
C ILE A 71 9.30 -20.11 -16.37
N ASN A 72 9.94 -19.02 -16.77
CA ASN A 72 10.96 -19.03 -17.81
C ASN A 72 12.15 -19.94 -17.44
N SER A 73 12.57 -19.95 -16.17
CA SER A 73 13.66 -20.80 -15.69
C SER A 73 13.30 -22.29 -15.75
N LEU A 74 12.04 -22.65 -15.50
CA LEU A 74 11.55 -24.03 -15.59
C LEU A 74 11.40 -24.49 -17.04
N SER A 75 10.95 -23.61 -17.93
CA SER A 75 10.87 -23.91 -19.36
C SER A 75 12.25 -24.20 -19.95
N ARG A 76 13.26 -23.36 -19.67
CA ARG A 76 14.62 -23.58 -20.19
C ARG A 76 15.25 -24.90 -19.72
N LYS A 77 15.02 -25.29 -18.45
CA LYS A 77 15.52 -26.57 -17.93
C LYS A 77 14.95 -27.79 -18.65
N LYS A 78 13.72 -27.70 -19.15
CA LYS A 78 13.10 -28.78 -19.94
C LYS A 78 13.64 -28.87 -21.36
N ASP A 79 14.15 -27.77 -21.92
CA ASP A 79 14.74 -27.76 -23.26
C ASP A 79 16.19 -28.26 -23.27
N GLU A 80 16.82 -28.37 -22.08
CA GLU A 80 18.19 -28.87 -21.87
C GLU A 80 18.25 -30.38 -21.52
N GLU A 81 17.11 -31.03 -21.23
CA GLU A 81 16.95 -32.48 -20.99
C GLU A 81 16.48 -33.21 -22.27
#